data_AF-A0A948EHC0-F1
#
_entry.id   AF-A0A948EHC0-F1
#
_cell.length_a   1.000
_cell.length_b   1.000
_cell.length_c   1.000
_cell.angle_alpha   90.00
_cell.angle_beta   90.00
_cell.angle_gamma   90.00
#
_symmetry.space_group_name_H-M   'P 1'
#
loop_
_entity.id
_entity.type
_entity.pdbx_description
1 polymer ?
#
loop_
_entity_poly.entity_id
_entity_poly.type
_entity_poly.pdbx_seq_one_letter_code
_entity_poly.pdbx_strand_id
1 'polypeptide(L)'
;MKRYLSLLRIITVAAIAAVSLHGQDVNWEKYSNKEYGYSIKYPAGWKITEAEPRRDNKAAYGGEILLPGELQKISFSDTSDRYWPAQMQIRIIEIPQGKTYDLWVKEYEYSDSTDFNPVQEVIDTVVSGRPAKKATLFNFDHTGQELILKHKHGVMLISYEGQNPNDKRNDWHREIFGKMIGNFKTGK
;
A
#
# COMPACT_ATOMS: atom_id res chain seq x y z
N MET A 1 -36.00 -46.83 19.97
CA MET A 1 -36.37 -45.54 19.33
C MET A 1 -35.88 -44.39 20.21
N LYS A 2 -34.80 -43.68 19.82
CA LYS A 2 -34.28 -42.37 20.33
C LYS A 2 -32.92 -42.12 19.64
N ARG A 3 -32.93 -41.54 18.44
CA ARG A 3 -32.46 -40.19 18.05
C ARG A 3 -30.97 -39.89 18.34
N TYR A 4 -30.25 -39.66 17.24
CA TYR A 4 -28.99 -38.94 17.05
C TYR A 4 -28.74 -37.81 18.04
N LEU A 5 -27.46 -37.55 18.36
CA LEU A 5 -26.87 -36.21 18.36
C LEU A 5 -25.33 -36.32 18.31
N SER A 6 -24.78 -35.86 17.19
CA SER A 6 -23.35 -35.62 16.95
C SER A 6 -22.85 -34.50 17.86
N LEU A 7 -21.80 -34.76 18.63
CA LEU A 7 -21.07 -33.73 19.36
C LEU A 7 -20.20 -32.94 18.37
N LEU A 8 -20.73 -31.81 17.89
CA LEU A 8 -19.94 -30.76 17.25
C LEU A 8 -19.09 -30.09 18.33
N ARG A 9 -17.77 -30.28 18.31
CA ARG A 9 -16.83 -29.46 19.09
C ARG A 9 -16.71 -28.10 18.39
N ILE A 10 -17.43 -27.11 18.88
CA ILE A 10 -17.22 -25.71 18.50
C ILE A 10 -15.95 -25.25 19.23
N ILE A 11 -14.86 -25.09 18.49
CA ILE A 11 -13.68 -24.36 18.95
C ILE A 11 -14.03 -22.88 18.78
N THR A 12 -14.41 -22.23 19.87
CA THR A 12 -14.53 -20.78 19.92
C THR A 12 -13.13 -20.19 19.94
N VAL A 13 -12.61 -19.76 18.79
CA VAL A 13 -11.48 -18.84 18.76
C VAL A 13 -12.04 -17.47 19.13
N ALA A 14 -11.88 -17.08 20.40
CA ALA A 14 -12.09 -15.71 20.81
C ALA A 14 -11.03 -14.86 20.11
N ALA A 15 -11.41 -14.17 19.04
CA ALA A 15 -10.61 -13.07 18.51
C ALA A 15 -10.48 -12.02 19.61
N ILE A 16 -9.29 -11.90 20.18
CA ILE A 16 -8.94 -10.78 21.05
C ILE A 16 -9.06 -9.54 20.16
N ALA A 17 -10.10 -8.74 20.38
CA ALA A 17 -10.21 -7.42 19.82
C ALA A 17 -9.00 -6.62 20.34
N ALA A 18 -8.06 -6.31 19.45
CA ALA A 18 -7.09 -5.26 19.70
C ALA A 18 -7.90 -3.99 19.99
N VAL A 19 -7.82 -3.51 21.22
CA VAL A 19 -8.40 -2.23 21.64
C VAL A 19 -7.67 -1.14 20.85
N SER A 20 -8.29 -0.63 19.79
CA SER A 20 -7.83 0.57 19.08
C SER A 20 -7.97 1.76 20.03
N LEU A 21 -6.85 2.40 20.35
CA LEU A 21 -6.75 3.46 21.36
C LEU A 21 -6.78 4.87 20.77
N HIS A 22 -7.26 5.04 19.53
CA HIS A 22 -7.31 6.36 18.88
C HIS A 22 -8.66 6.61 18.18
N GLY A 23 -9.71 6.68 18.99
CA GLY A 23 -11.04 7.16 18.59
C GLY A 23 -11.08 8.66 18.29
N GLN A 24 -10.25 9.15 17.37
CA GLN A 24 -10.51 10.42 16.70
C GLN A 24 -11.40 10.15 15.49
N ASP A 25 -12.50 10.87 15.40
CA ASP A 25 -13.29 10.95 14.18
C ASP A 25 -12.42 11.56 13.08
N VAL A 26 -11.81 10.69 12.27
CA VAL A 26 -11.05 11.11 11.11
C VAL A 26 -12.04 11.56 10.05
N ASN A 27 -11.97 12.84 9.68
CA ASN A 27 -12.66 13.34 8.49
C ASN A 27 -11.94 12.79 7.25
N TRP A 28 -12.73 12.32 6.28
CA TRP A 28 -12.19 11.67 5.07
C TRP A 28 -12.45 12.52 3.84
N GLU A 29 -11.42 12.71 3.03
CA GLU A 29 -11.52 13.22 1.68
C GLU A 29 -11.38 12.08 0.66
N LYS A 30 -11.59 12.37 -0.62
CA LYS A 30 -11.55 11.38 -1.70
C LYS A 30 -10.70 11.88 -2.86
N TYR A 31 -9.67 11.11 -3.21
CA TYR A 31 -8.92 11.28 -4.44
C TYR A 31 -9.47 10.33 -5.50
N SER A 32 -9.51 10.75 -6.76
CA SER A 32 -9.97 9.92 -7.89
C SER A 32 -9.18 10.26 -9.13
N ASN A 33 -8.54 9.25 -9.72
CA ASN A 33 -7.83 9.38 -10.98
C ASN A 33 -8.61 8.60 -12.06
N LYS A 34 -9.26 9.32 -12.97
CA LYS A 34 -10.10 8.70 -14.03
C LYS A 34 -9.27 8.03 -15.11
N GLU A 35 -8.10 8.56 -15.42
CA GLU A 35 -7.20 8.02 -16.45
C GLU A 35 -6.72 6.61 -16.07
N TYR A 36 -6.27 6.47 -14.83
CA TYR A 36 -5.81 5.20 -14.26
C TYR A 36 -6.91 4.43 -13.52
N GLY A 37 -8.15 4.92 -13.55
CA GLY A 37 -9.34 4.17 -13.14
C GLY A 37 -9.40 3.76 -11.67
N TYR A 38 -8.90 4.59 -10.74
CA TYR A 38 -8.96 4.28 -9.31
C TYR A 38 -9.43 5.47 -8.45
N SER A 39 -9.84 5.16 -7.22
CA SER A 39 -10.14 6.15 -6.20
C SER A 39 -9.81 5.63 -4.81
N ILE A 40 -9.44 6.53 -3.90
CA ILE A 40 -9.11 6.21 -2.51
C ILE A 40 -9.64 7.30 -1.58
N LYS A 41 -10.06 6.90 -0.39
CA LYS A 41 -10.33 7.84 0.70
C LYS A 41 -9.06 8.01 1.54
N TYR A 42 -8.79 9.23 1.96
CA TYR A 42 -7.63 9.57 2.80
C TYR A 42 -8.05 10.57 3.88
N PRO A 43 -7.31 10.71 4.99
CA PRO A 43 -7.62 11.69 6.02
C PRO A 43 -7.56 13.13 5.49
N ALA A 44 -8.56 13.92 5.84
CA ALA A 44 -8.60 15.34 5.51
C ALA A 44 -7.38 16.08 6.09
N GLY A 45 -6.81 17.00 5.33
CA GLY A 45 -5.62 17.76 5.72
C GLY A 45 -4.28 17.05 5.50
N TRP A 46 -4.25 15.80 5.04
CA TRP A 46 -3.01 15.19 4.56
C TRP A 46 -2.52 15.87 3.28
N LYS A 47 -1.19 15.97 3.14
CA LYS A 47 -0.57 16.51 1.93
C LYS A 47 -0.68 15.48 0.81
N ILE A 48 -1.21 15.92 -0.33
CA ILE A 48 -1.18 15.17 -1.58
C ILE A 48 -0.08 15.71 -2.49
N THR A 49 0.77 14.82 -2.98
CA THR A 49 1.81 15.15 -3.98
C THR A 49 1.64 14.23 -5.18
N GLU A 50 1.28 14.79 -6.33
CA GLU A 50 1.33 14.08 -7.61
C GLU A 50 2.69 14.35 -8.26
N ALA A 51 3.37 13.27 -8.66
CA ALA A 51 4.69 13.38 -9.23
C ALA A 51 4.64 13.79 -10.71
N GLU A 52 5.59 14.62 -11.11
CA GLU A 52 5.67 15.16 -12.46
C GLU A 52 6.81 14.48 -13.26
N PRO A 53 6.76 14.48 -14.60
CA PRO A 53 7.92 14.11 -15.40
C PRO A 53 9.13 14.97 -15.04
N ARG A 54 10.31 14.35 -14.96
CA ARG A 54 11.55 15.08 -14.68
C ARG A 54 11.84 16.08 -15.81
N ARG A 55 11.94 17.37 -15.47
CA ARG A 55 12.12 18.47 -16.45
C ARG A 55 13.57 18.92 -16.61
N ASP A 56 14.42 18.65 -15.62
CA ASP A 56 15.84 19.01 -15.66
C ASP A 56 16.71 18.01 -14.86
N ASN A 57 18.03 18.21 -14.91
CA ASN A 57 19.00 17.38 -14.22
C ASN A 57 19.24 17.79 -12.75
N LYS A 58 18.42 18.67 -12.17
CA LYS A 58 18.59 19.07 -10.78
C LYS A 58 18.16 17.95 -9.84
N ALA A 59 18.70 17.96 -8.63
CA ALA A 59 18.21 17.11 -7.57
C ALA A 59 16.74 17.46 -7.29
N ALA A 60 15.89 16.44 -7.33
CA ALA A 60 14.48 16.54 -6.96
C ALA A 60 14.21 15.45 -5.93
N TYR A 61 13.26 15.70 -5.03
CA TYR A 61 12.83 14.69 -4.09
C TYR A 61 12.13 13.56 -4.85
N GLY A 62 12.47 12.30 -4.55
CA GLY A 62 11.96 11.14 -5.30
C GLY A 62 10.43 11.04 -5.31
N GLY A 63 9.74 11.60 -4.31
CA GLY A 63 8.28 11.67 -4.28
C GLY A 63 7.65 12.69 -5.24
N GLU A 64 8.42 13.62 -5.81
CA GLU A 64 7.93 14.71 -6.66
C GLU A 64 8.14 14.47 -8.16
N ILE A 65 8.96 13.48 -8.52
CA ILE A 65 9.25 13.15 -9.92
C ILE A 65 8.90 11.71 -10.27
N LEU A 66 8.46 11.46 -11.49
CA LEU A 66 8.32 10.10 -12.02
C LEU A 66 9.70 9.49 -12.27
N LEU A 67 9.91 8.28 -11.76
CA LEU A 67 11.07 7.45 -12.06
C LEU A 67 10.88 6.72 -13.40
N PRO A 68 11.95 6.19 -14.02
CA PRO A 68 11.84 5.43 -15.27
C PRO A 68 10.79 4.31 -15.18
N GLY A 69 9.84 4.29 -16.11
CA GLY A 69 8.74 3.33 -16.15
C GLY A 69 7.52 3.70 -15.29
N GLU A 70 7.61 4.69 -14.39
CA GLU A 70 6.44 5.21 -13.67
C GLU A 70 5.60 6.08 -14.62
N LEU A 71 4.37 5.62 -14.88
CA LEU A 71 3.37 6.38 -15.64
C LEU A 71 2.63 7.38 -14.75
N GLN A 72 2.50 7.06 -13.46
CA GLN A 72 1.84 7.89 -12.47
C GLN A 72 2.36 7.58 -11.07
N LYS A 73 2.45 8.60 -10.22
CA LYS A 73 2.72 8.45 -8.79
C LYS A 73 2.00 9.52 -8.00
N ILE A 74 1.29 9.10 -6.95
CA ILE A 74 0.63 9.98 -5.99
C ILE A 74 1.04 9.58 -4.57
N SER A 75 1.35 10.57 -3.74
CA SER A 75 1.70 10.37 -2.34
C SER A 75 0.68 11.05 -1.45
N PHE A 76 0.26 10.36 -0.38
CA PHE A 76 -0.57 10.86 0.69
C PHE A 76 0.27 10.87 1.97
N SER A 77 0.55 12.05 2.51
CA SER A 77 1.48 12.22 3.63
C SER A 77 0.84 12.93 4.81
N ASP A 78 0.98 12.36 6.00
CA ASP A 78 0.73 13.07 7.23
C ASP A 78 1.95 13.92 7.59
N THR A 79 1.85 15.23 7.42
CA THR A 79 2.94 16.18 7.67
C THR A 79 2.90 16.80 9.06
N SER A 80 2.11 16.25 9.99
CA SER A 80 2.07 16.75 11.37
C SER A 80 3.37 16.45 12.14
N ASP A 81 4.10 15.39 11.78
CA ASP A 81 5.51 15.22 12.12
C ASP A 81 6.40 15.81 11.01
N ARG A 82 7.36 16.66 11.39
CA ARG A 82 8.25 17.34 10.43
C ARG A 82 9.42 16.47 9.99
N TYR A 83 9.76 15.43 10.73
CA TYR A 83 10.96 14.63 10.50
C TYR A 83 10.66 13.30 9.82
N TRP A 84 9.53 12.69 10.18
CA TRP A 84 9.14 11.37 9.67
C TRP A 84 7.66 11.37 9.29
N PRO A 85 7.30 12.05 8.18
CA PRO A 85 5.92 12.07 7.74
C PRO A 85 5.53 10.67 7.25
N ALA A 86 4.56 10.06 7.94
CA ALA A 86 3.99 8.79 7.48
C ALA A 86 3.38 8.99 6.09
N GLN A 87 3.64 8.04 5.19
CA GLN A 87 3.26 8.18 3.79
C GLN A 87 2.68 6.88 3.23
N MET A 88 1.64 7.03 2.40
CA MET A 88 1.20 6.02 1.44
C MET A 88 1.41 6.55 0.02
N GLN A 89 1.96 5.72 -0.85
CA GLN A 89 2.12 6.02 -2.27
C GLN A 89 1.29 5.06 -3.12
N ILE A 90 0.73 5.56 -4.22
CA ILE A 90 0.18 4.72 -5.30
C ILE A 90 0.98 5.03 -6.56
N ARG A 91 1.49 3.99 -7.22
CA ARG A 91 2.26 4.09 -8.45
C ARG A 91 1.65 3.22 -9.53
N ILE A 92 1.65 3.73 -10.77
CA ILE A 92 1.37 2.93 -11.96
C ILE A 92 2.67 2.80 -12.72
N ILE A 93 3.12 1.56 -12.91
CA ILE A 93 4.38 1.23 -13.56
C ILE A 93 4.11 0.44 -14.83
N GLU A 94 4.72 0.85 -15.93
CA GLU A 94 4.71 0.10 -17.17
C GLU A 94 5.55 -1.18 -17.03
N ILE A 95 5.00 -2.30 -17.49
CA ILE A 95 5.77 -3.54 -17.61
C ILE A 95 6.61 -3.44 -18.90
N PRO A 96 7.94 -3.64 -18.85
CA PRO A 96 8.79 -3.59 -20.03
C PRO A 96 8.28 -4.49 -21.17
N GLN A 97 8.43 -4.02 -22.41
CA GLN A 97 7.96 -4.75 -23.59
C GLN A 97 8.46 -6.20 -23.59
N GLY A 98 7.56 -7.14 -23.84
CA GLY A 98 7.86 -8.57 -23.87
C GLY A 98 7.88 -9.26 -22.51
N LYS A 99 7.75 -8.52 -21.39
CA LYS A 99 7.57 -9.11 -20.06
C LYS A 99 6.09 -9.29 -19.72
N THR A 100 5.78 -10.38 -19.02
CA THR A 100 4.45 -10.62 -18.46
C THR A 100 4.37 -10.08 -17.03
N TYR A 101 3.15 -9.90 -16.51
CA TYR A 101 2.93 -9.58 -15.10
C TYR A 101 3.58 -10.60 -14.17
N ASP A 102 3.39 -11.90 -14.43
CA ASP A 102 3.93 -12.95 -13.56
C ASP A 102 5.46 -12.98 -13.56
N LEU A 103 6.08 -12.73 -14.73
CA LEU A 103 7.53 -12.60 -14.80
C LEU A 103 8.03 -11.36 -14.06
N TRP A 104 7.33 -10.23 -14.19
CA TRP A 104 7.65 -9.00 -13.47
C TRP A 104 7.57 -9.20 -11.95
N VAL A 105 6.51 -9.85 -11.45
CA VAL A 105 6.36 -10.15 -10.01
C VAL A 105 7.47 -11.08 -9.53
N LYS A 106 7.79 -12.12 -10.30
CA LYS A 106 8.90 -13.02 -9.98
C LYS A 106 10.24 -12.28 -9.90
N GLU A 107 10.51 -11.37 -10.82
CA GLU A 107 11.74 -10.56 -10.76
C GLU A 107 11.73 -9.59 -9.57
N TYR A 108 10.58 -9.01 -9.26
CA TYR A 108 10.38 -8.13 -8.10
C TYR A 108 10.67 -8.86 -6.80
N GLU A 109 10.20 -10.10 -6.63
CA GLU A 109 10.45 -10.97 -5.46
C GLU A 109 11.92 -11.15 -5.12
N TYR A 110 12.79 -11.15 -6.14
CA TYR A 110 14.24 -11.30 -5.98
C TYR A 110 15.00 -9.97 -6.14
N SER A 111 14.29 -8.87 -6.32
CA SER A 111 14.94 -7.57 -6.46
C SER A 111 15.47 -7.11 -5.09
N ASP A 112 16.76 -6.83 -5.04
CA ASP A 112 17.25 -5.72 -4.25
C ASP A 112 16.68 -4.49 -4.95
N SER A 113 15.50 -4.04 -4.54
CA SER A 113 14.90 -2.85 -5.12
C SER A 113 15.95 -1.73 -5.10
N THR A 114 15.95 -0.87 -6.13
CA THR A 114 17.03 0.09 -6.42
C THR A 114 17.37 1.10 -5.31
N ASP A 115 16.70 0.98 -4.15
CA ASP A 115 16.77 1.86 -2.99
C ASP A 115 17.01 1.07 -1.68
N PHE A 116 17.92 0.07 -1.68
CA PHE A 116 18.43 -0.61 -0.47
C PHE A 116 17.42 -1.41 0.36
N ASN A 117 16.21 -1.65 -0.14
CA ASN A 117 15.17 -2.33 0.61
C ASN A 117 14.89 -3.73 0.02
N PRO A 118 15.55 -4.80 0.54
CA PRO A 118 15.32 -6.14 0.02
C PRO A 118 13.91 -6.62 0.34
N VAL A 119 13.30 -7.31 -0.63
CA VAL A 119 12.02 -7.98 -0.44
C VAL A 119 12.23 -9.17 0.49
N GLN A 120 11.53 -9.19 1.63
CA GLN A 120 11.60 -10.28 2.60
C GLN A 120 10.63 -11.41 2.28
N GLU A 121 9.43 -11.05 1.86
CA GLU A 121 8.34 -11.98 1.64
C GLU A 121 7.37 -11.39 0.61
N VAL A 122 6.82 -12.25 -0.24
CA VAL A 122 5.68 -11.93 -1.10
C VAL A 122 4.62 -13.02 -0.93
N ILE A 123 3.41 -12.62 -0.55
CA ILE A 123 2.27 -13.51 -0.36
C ILE A 123 1.08 -13.11 -1.22
N ASP A 124 0.22 -14.09 -1.54
CA ASP A 124 -1.07 -13.83 -2.15
C ASP A 124 -1.99 -13.05 -1.20
N THR A 125 -2.74 -12.10 -1.75
CA THR A 125 -3.73 -11.32 -1.02
C THR A 125 -4.87 -10.88 -1.95
N VAL A 126 -5.82 -10.12 -1.39
CA VAL A 126 -6.93 -9.54 -2.13
C VAL A 126 -7.03 -8.05 -1.81
N VAL A 127 -7.11 -7.21 -2.85
CA VAL A 127 -7.32 -5.77 -2.74
C VAL A 127 -8.50 -5.38 -3.62
N SER A 128 -9.49 -4.69 -3.04
CA SER A 128 -10.71 -4.29 -3.76
C SER A 128 -11.43 -5.47 -4.46
N GLY A 129 -11.40 -6.66 -3.84
CA GLY A 129 -12.00 -7.88 -4.40
C GLY A 129 -11.23 -8.50 -5.57
N ARG A 130 -10.00 -8.04 -5.85
CA ARG A 130 -9.15 -8.56 -6.93
C ARG A 130 -7.92 -9.28 -6.37
N PRO A 131 -7.44 -10.36 -7.01
CA PRO A 131 -6.17 -10.98 -6.67
C PRO A 131 -5.04 -9.95 -6.74
N ALA A 132 -4.17 -9.98 -5.74
CA ALA A 132 -3.01 -9.12 -5.62
C ALA A 132 -1.89 -9.88 -4.88
N LYS A 133 -0.70 -9.29 -4.86
CA LYS A 133 0.37 -9.72 -3.95
C LYS A 133 0.57 -8.68 -2.86
N LYS A 134 1.07 -9.11 -1.71
CA LYS A 134 1.56 -8.25 -0.63
C LYS A 134 3.03 -8.58 -0.41
N ALA A 135 3.89 -7.60 -0.59
CA ALA A 135 5.31 -7.68 -0.30
C ALA A 135 5.64 -7.00 1.04
N THR A 136 6.48 -7.63 1.84
CA THR A 136 7.13 -7.00 2.99
C THR A 136 8.55 -6.62 2.60
N LEU A 137 8.91 -5.36 2.81
CA LEU A 137 10.21 -4.79 2.48
C LEU A 137 10.99 -4.57 3.79
N PHE A 138 12.25 -4.98 3.81
CA PHE A 138 13.17 -4.57 4.87
C PHE A 138 13.69 -3.18 4.55
N ASN A 139 13.45 -2.21 5.42
CA ASN A 139 14.11 -0.92 5.36
C ASN A 139 15.10 -0.84 6.53
N PHE A 140 16.04 0.10 6.48
CA PHE A 140 17.17 0.18 7.42
C PHE A 140 16.78 0.00 8.91
N ASP A 141 15.70 0.65 9.36
CA ASP A 141 15.21 0.62 10.73
C ASP A 141 13.70 0.37 10.85
N HIS A 142 13.03 0.04 9.74
CA HIS A 142 11.57 -0.11 9.67
C HIS A 142 11.17 -1.14 8.62
N THR A 143 9.90 -1.51 8.58
CA THR A 143 9.37 -2.36 7.50
C THR A 143 8.50 -1.55 6.57
N GLY A 144 8.69 -1.74 5.26
CA GLY A 144 7.76 -1.29 4.23
C GLY A 144 6.75 -2.38 3.88
N GLN A 145 5.61 -1.97 3.34
CA GLN A 145 4.59 -2.84 2.80
C GLN A 145 4.22 -2.36 1.41
N GLU A 146 4.09 -3.29 0.46
CA GLU A 146 3.66 -2.97 -0.89
C GLU A 146 2.59 -3.94 -1.37
N LEU A 147 1.47 -3.39 -1.86
CA LEU A 147 0.44 -4.18 -2.52
C LEU A 147 0.65 -4.09 -4.03
N ILE A 148 0.72 -5.24 -4.70
CA ILE A 148 1.05 -5.36 -6.12
C ILE A 148 -0.18 -5.87 -6.86
N LEU A 149 -0.78 -5.02 -7.68
CA LEU A 149 -1.98 -5.34 -8.45
C LEU A 149 -1.68 -5.33 -9.94
N LYS A 150 -2.27 -6.26 -10.69
CA LYS A 150 -2.26 -6.20 -12.15
C LYS A 150 -3.13 -5.02 -12.63
N HIS A 151 -2.58 -4.19 -13.49
CA HIS A 151 -3.23 -3.01 -14.03
C HIS A 151 -3.26 -3.01 -15.56
N LYS A 152 -4.23 -2.35 -16.19
CA LYS A 152 -4.34 -2.29 -17.67
C LYS A 152 -3.11 -1.68 -18.35
N HIS A 153 -2.37 -0.83 -17.63
CA HIS A 153 -1.14 -0.18 -18.10
C HIS A 153 0.14 -0.83 -17.56
N GLY A 154 0.04 -1.98 -16.87
CA GLY A 154 1.18 -2.68 -16.28
C GLY A 154 0.90 -3.15 -14.85
N VAL A 155 1.57 -2.54 -13.87
CA VAL A 155 1.44 -2.84 -12.44
C VAL A 155 0.97 -1.61 -11.69
N MET A 156 0.12 -1.81 -10.70
CA MET A 156 -0.21 -0.82 -9.69
C MET A 156 0.42 -1.23 -8.36
N LEU A 157 1.21 -0.34 -7.77
CA LEU A 157 1.85 -0.53 -6.47
C LEU A 157 1.21 0.41 -5.46
N ILE A 158 0.82 -0.11 -4.30
CA ILE A 158 0.41 0.70 -3.15
C ILE A 158 1.42 0.47 -2.03
N SER A 159 2.31 1.44 -1.83
CA SER A 159 3.43 1.36 -0.88
C SER A 159 3.08 2.16 0.38
N TYR A 160 3.33 1.61 1.56
CA TYR A 160 3.12 2.31 2.84
C TYR A 160 4.04 1.72 3.91
N GLU A 161 4.22 2.45 5.01
CA GLU A 161 5.02 1.96 6.13
C GLU A 161 4.27 0.85 6.90
N GLY A 162 4.94 -0.27 7.11
CA GLY A 162 4.45 -1.41 7.88
C GLY A 162 4.65 -1.23 9.37
N GLN A 163 5.87 -0.93 9.80
CA GLN A 163 6.26 -0.62 11.18
C GLN A 163 7.42 0.36 11.13
N ASN A 164 7.25 1.57 11.65
CA ASN A 164 8.29 2.59 11.74
C ASN A 164 8.45 3.03 13.20
N PRO A 165 9.58 2.69 13.86
CA PRO A 165 9.79 3.01 15.26
C PRO A 165 9.99 4.52 15.51
N ASN A 166 10.34 5.30 14.48
CA ASN A 166 10.51 6.75 14.60
C ASN A 166 9.19 7.51 14.49
N ASP A 167 8.14 6.85 14.01
CA ASP A 167 6.79 7.39 13.93
C ASP A 167 6.06 7.21 15.27
N LYS A 168 5.90 8.32 15.99
CA LYS A 168 5.23 8.37 17.31
C LYS A 168 3.77 7.93 17.27
N ARG A 169 3.16 7.86 16.08
CA ARG A 169 1.77 7.45 15.85
C ARG A 169 1.71 6.22 14.93
N ASN A 170 2.73 5.38 14.92
CA ASN A 170 2.82 4.24 14.00
C ASN A 170 1.58 3.35 14.01
N ASP A 171 1.08 2.97 15.18
CA ASP A 171 -0.13 2.13 15.27
C ASP A 171 -1.36 2.83 14.68
N TRP A 172 -1.50 4.14 14.90
CA TRP A 172 -2.57 4.93 14.30
C TRP A 172 -2.42 5.01 12.77
N HIS A 173 -1.23 5.31 12.26
CA HIS A 173 -1.00 5.35 10.81
C HIS A 173 -1.25 4.00 10.14
N ARG A 174 -0.83 2.89 10.78
CA ARG A 174 -1.12 1.53 10.29
C ARG A 174 -2.61 1.26 10.20
N GLU A 175 -3.38 1.67 11.21
CA GLU A 175 -4.85 1.56 11.18
C GLU A 175 -5.45 2.41 10.04
N ILE A 176 -4.96 3.64 9.87
CA ILE A 176 -5.40 4.56 8.83
C ILE A 176 -5.08 4.01 7.43
N PHE A 177 -3.87 3.52 7.19
CA PHE A 177 -3.51 2.87 5.93
C PHE A 177 -4.40 1.66 5.65
N GLY A 178 -4.69 0.84 6.67
CA GLY A 178 -5.67 -0.24 6.55
C GLY A 178 -7.05 0.25 6.12
N LYS A 179 -7.55 1.34 6.70
CA LYS A 179 -8.82 1.97 6.31
C LYS A 179 -8.78 2.57 4.91
N MET A 180 -7.66 3.18 4.51
CA MET A 180 -7.44 3.71 3.16
C MET A 180 -7.50 2.58 2.12
N ILE A 181 -6.77 1.49 2.35
CA ILE A 181 -6.77 0.29 1.51
C ILE A 181 -8.15 -0.35 1.45
N GLY A 182 -8.86 -0.44 2.59
CA GLY A 182 -10.23 -0.96 2.65
C GLY A 182 -11.24 -0.12 1.86
N ASN A 183 -10.99 1.17 1.67
CA ASN A 183 -11.80 2.07 0.85
C ASN A 183 -11.28 2.23 -0.59
N PHE A 184 -10.15 1.60 -0.93
CA PHE A 184 -9.56 1.66 -2.25
C PHE A 184 -10.47 0.98 -3.27
N LYS A 185 -10.73 1.68 -4.38
CA LYS A 185 -11.51 1.17 -5.51
C LYS A 185 -10.68 1.29 -6.77
N THR A 186 -10.65 0.23 -7.55
CA THR A 186 -10.03 0.21 -8.88
C THR A 186 -11.03 -0.37 -9.87
N GLY A 187 -10.97 0.11 -11.12
CA GLY A 187 -11.71 -0.45 -12.23
C GLY A 187 -11.37 -1.93 -12.44
N LYS A 188 -12.25 -2.66 -13.13
CA LYS A 188 -11.96 -4.02 -13.58
C LYS A 188 -10.88 -4.01 -14.66
#